data_AF-A0A4Z1KYE8-F1
#
_entry.id   AF-A0A4Z1KYE8-F1
#
_cell.length_a   1.000
_cell.length_b   1.000
_cell.length_c   1.000
_cell.angle_alpha   90.00
_cell.angle_beta   90.00
_cell.angle_gamma   90.00
#
_symmetry.space_group_name_H-M   'P 1'
#
loop_
_entity.id
_entity.type
_entity.pdbx_description
1 polymer ?
#
loop_
_entity_poly.entity_id
_entity_poly.type
_entity_poly.pdbx_seq_one_letter_code
_entity_poly.pdbx_strand_id
1 'polypeptide(L)'
;MAGIAFAMTFGCIGAAYGTAKSGIGIAGVGTFRPDLIMKSLIPVVMSGIIAVYSLVIAVLIAGDMGPPPGQSYSLFNGFMHLACGLSVGLTGLAAGYAIGVVGDMGV
;
A
#
# COMPACT_ATOMS: atom_id res chain seq x y z
N MET A 1 8.93 10.76 12.29
CA MET A 1 7.45 10.61 12.22
C MET A 1 6.83 10.94 10.85
N ALA A 2 7.17 12.05 10.17
CA ALA A 2 6.56 12.38 8.87
C ALA A 2 6.70 11.26 7.81
N GLY A 3 7.86 10.58 7.73
CA GLY A 3 8.03 9.43 6.84
C GLY A 3 7.05 8.28 7.09
N ILE A 4 6.72 8.00 8.34
CA ILE A 4 5.75 6.96 8.72
C ILE A 4 4.35 7.32 8.23
N ALA A 5 3.96 8.58 8.42
CA ALA A 5 2.68 9.08 7.95
C ALA A 5 2.57 8.97 6.42
N PHE A 6 3.58 9.43 5.68
CA PHE A 6 3.56 9.35 4.21
C PHE A 6 3.57 7.91 3.70
N ALA A 7 4.35 7.01 4.32
CA ALA A 7 4.35 5.58 3.96
C ALA A 7 2.94 4.97 4.08
N MET A 8 2.31 5.13 5.24
CA MET A 8 0.99 4.55 5.50
C MET A 8 -0.10 5.19 4.65
N THR A 9 -0.14 6.52 4.55
CA THR A 9 -1.25 7.20 3.88
C THR A 9 -1.26 6.87 2.39
N PHE A 10 -0.12 6.98 1.71
CA PHE A 10 -0.05 6.68 0.28
C PHE A 10 -0.18 5.19 -0.02
N GLY A 11 0.40 4.33 0.81
CA GLY A 11 0.23 2.88 0.70
C GLY A 11 -1.23 2.43 0.84
N CYS A 12 -1.94 2.95 1.84
CA CYS A 12 -3.36 2.66 2.05
C CYS A 12 -4.23 3.22 0.92
N ILE A 13 -3.93 4.41 0.39
CA ILE A 13 -4.64 4.97 -0.77
C ILE A 13 -4.48 4.07 -2.00
N GLY A 14 -3.26 3.60 -2.27
CA GLY A 14 -2.99 2.66 -3.37
C GLY A 14 -3.78 1.35 -3.21
N ALA A 15 -3.71 0.76 -2.03
CA ALA A 15 -4.40 -0.50 -1.73
C ALA A 15 -5.93 -0.37 -1.82
N ALA A 16 -6.49 0.76 -1.35
CA ALA A 16 -7.91 1.05 -1.44
C ALA A 16 -8.35 1.27 -2.89
N TYR A 17 -7.59 2.02 -3.68
CA TYR A 17 -7.92 2.27 -5.08
C TYR A 17 -7.91 0.97 -5.92
N GLY A 18 -6.86 0.16 -5.79
CA GLY A 18 -6.75 -1.10 -6.52
C GLY A 18 -7.86 -2.09 -6.16
N THR A 19 -8.23 -2.15 -4.88
CA THR A 19 -9.36 -2.97 -4.39
C THR A 19 -10.69 -2.46 -4.91
N ALA A 20 -10.93 -1.15 -4.86
CA ALA A 20 -12.19 -0.56 -5.30
C ALA A 20 -12.43 -0.78 -6.80
N LYS A 21 -11.42 -0.52 -7.65
CA LYS A 21 -11.55 -0.72 -9.11
C LYS A 21 -11.72 -2.19 -9.48
N SER A 22 -10.93 -3.09 -8.88
CA SER A 22 -11.09 -4.53 -9.12
C SER A 22 -12.46 -5.05 -8.64
N GLY A 23 -12.96 -4.53 -7.51
CA GLY A 23 -14.26 -4.91 -6.96
C GLY A 23 -15.45 -4.54 -7.84
N ILE A 24 -15.37 -3.40 -8.55
CA ILE A 24 -16.40 -2.99 -9.50
C ILE A 24 -16.49 -3.98 -10.67
N GLY A 25 -15.35 -4.37 -11.26
CA GLY A 25 -15.30 -5.37 -12.33
C GLY A 25 -15.82 -6.74 -11.90
N ILE A 26 -15.42 -7.21 -10.71
CA ILE A 26 -15.89 -8.49 -10.17
C ILE A 26 -17.42 -8.49 -9.96
N ALA A 27 -17.96 -7.42 -9.38
CA ALA A 27 -19.41 -7.29 -9.16
C ALA A 27 -20.20 -7.26 -10.48
N GLY A 28 -19.65 -6.60 -11.51
CA GLY A 28 -20.25 -6.54 -12.84
C GLY A 28 -20.27 -7.90 -13.56
N VAL A 29 -19.20 -8.69 -13.44
CA VAL A 29 -19.14 -10.04 -14.04
C VAL A 29 -19.93 -11.06 -13.22
N GLY A 30 -20.01 -10.87 -11.91
CA GLY A 30 -20.69 -11.77 -10.99
C GLY A 30 -22.19 -11.94 -11.25
N THR A 31 -22.85 -10.96 -11.87
CA THR A 31 -24.26 -11.08 -12.27
C THR A 31 -24.46 -12.00 -13.48
N PHE A 32 -23.44 -12.20 -14.31
CA PHE A 32 -23.51 -13.03 -15.51
C PHE A 32 -22.87 -14.41 -15.33
N ARG A 33 -21.71 -14.47 -14.66
CA ARG A 33 -20.94 -15.71 -14.44
C ARG A 33 -20.39 -15.78 -13.01
N PRO A 34 -21.19 -16.23 -12.04
CA PRO A 34 -20.79 -16.29 -10.63
C PRO A 34 -19.61 -17.25 -10.38
N ASP A 35 -19.43 -18.26 -11.22
CA ASP A 35 -18.32 -19.22 -11.11
C ASP A 35 -16.93 -18.56 -11.22
N LEU A 36 -16.83 -17.41 -11.89
CA LEU A 36 -15.56 -16.72 -12.08
C LEU A 36 -15.17 -15.83 -10.89
N ILE A 37 -16.12 -15.46 -10.02
CA ILE A 37 -15.89 -14.54 -8.90
C ILE A 37 -14.74 -15.00 -8.02
N MET A 38 -14.71 -16.29 -7.67
CA MET A 38 -13.73 -16.82 -6.71
C MET A 38 -12.29 -16.76 -7.25
N LYS A 39 -12.10 -16.96 -8.56
CA LYS A 39 -10.80 -16.87 -9.22
C LYS A 39 -10.35 -15.43 -9.40
N SER A 40 -11.32 -14.54 -9.56
CA SER A 40 -11.13 -13.11 -9.77
C SER A 40 -10.81 -12.29 -8.51
N LEU A 41 -10.74 -12.92 -7.33
CA LEU A 41 -10.32 -12.23 -6.10
C LEU A 41 -8.81 -11.99 -6.00
N ILE A 42 -8.00 -12.57 -6.89
CA ILE A 42 -6.53 -12.44 -6.87
C ILE A 42 -6.07 -10.97 -6.94
N PRO A 43 -6.58 -10.10 -7.84
CA PRO A 43 -6.18 -8.69 -7.90
C PRO A 43 -6.51 -7.91 -6.61
N VAL A 44 -7.61 -8.27 -5.94
CA VAL A 44 -7.99 -7.64 -4.66
C VAL A 44 -6.96 -7.98 -3.57
N VAL A 45 -6.56 -9.24 -3.48
CA VAL A 45 -5.53 -9.67 -2.53
C VAL A 45 -4.18 -9.02 -2.84
N MET A 46 -3.80 -8.93 -4.12
CA MET A 46 -2.55 -8.28 -4.56
C MET A 46 -2.53 -6.80 -4.21
N SER A 47 -3.66 -6.10 -4.34
CA SER A 47 -3.80 -4.70 -3.89
C SER A 47 -3.69 -4.58 -2.36
N GLY A 48 -4.28 -5.53 -1.61
CA GLY A 48 -4.21 -5.55 -0.15
C GLY A 48 -2.80 -5.70 0.42
N ILE A 49 -1.93 -6.46 -0.23
CA ILE A 49 -0.54 -6.70 0.22
C ILE A 49 0.29 -5.40 0.21
N ILE A 50 -0.04 -4.42 -0.64
CA ILE A 50 0.65 -3.12 -0.70
C ILE A 50 0.56 -2.36 0.64
N ALA A 51 -0.59 -2.45 1.32
CA ALA A 51 -0.77 -1.85 2.64
C ALA A 51 0.15 -2.50 3.68
N VAL A 52 0.37 -3.82 3.57
CA VAL A 52 1.28 -4.57 4.46
C VAL A 52 2.73 -4.14 4.23
N TYR A 53 3.17 -3.94 2.99
CA TYR A 53 4.52 -3.42 2.71
C TYR A 53 4.76 -2.05 3.34
N SER A 54 3.76 -1.17 3.27
CA SER A 54 3.82 0.16 3.87
C SER A 54 3.84 0.11 5.40
N LEU A 55 3.07 -0.82 5.98
CA LEU A 55 3.04 -1.08 7.43
C LEU A 55 4.39 -1.58 7.94
N VAL A 56 5.04 -2.50 7.23
CA VAL A 56 6.35 -3.03 7.63
C VAL A 56 7.38 -1.90 7.72
N ILE A 57 7.42 -1.02 6.72
CA ILE A 57 8.34 0.13 6.72
C ILE A 57 8.02 1.12 7.83
N ALA A 58 6.73 1.39 8.08
CA ALA A 58 6.30 2.22 9.20
C ALA A 58 6.79 1.68 10.56
N VAL A 59 6.67 0.36 10.77
CA VAL A 59 7.10 -0.31 12.01
C VAL A 59 8.62 -0.32 12.15
N LEU A 60 9.37 -0.53 11.06
CA LEU A 60 10.83 -0.47 11.09
C LEU A 60 11.33 0.94 11.47
N ILE A 61 10.75 1.98 10.87
CA ILE A 61 11.09 3.36 11.21
C ILE A 61 10.68 3.69 12.66
N ALA A 62 9.56 3.15 13.15
CA ALA A 62 9.15 3.33 14.55
C ALA A 62 10.10 2.63 15.54
N GLY A 63 10.61 1.44 15.18
CA GLY A 63 11.55 0.68 16.00
C GLY A 63 12.94 1.32 16.09
N ASP A 64 13.39 2.00 15.04
CA ASP A 64 14.67 2.73 15.03
C ASP A 64 14.63 4.02 15.87
N MET A 65 13.45 4.56 16.19
CA MET A 65 13.30 5.75 17.03
C MET A 65 13.32 5.36 18.53
N GLY A 66 14.50 5.30 19.13
CA GLY A 66 14.66 5.06 20.58
C GLY A 66 14.49 6.32 21.46
N PRO A 67 13.98 6.20 22.71
CA PRO A 67 13.90 7.34 23.64
C PRO A 67 15.29 7.79 24.17
N PRO A 68 15.49 9.09 24.50
CA PRO A 68 16.73 9.59 25.12
C PRO A 68 16.95 8.92 26.49
N PRO A 69 18.17 8.41 26.79
CA PRO A 69 19.42 9.19 26.84
C PRO A 69 20.56 8.66 25.93
N GLY A 70 20.31 7.65 25.07
CA GLY A 70 21.37 6.95 24.33
C GLY A 70 21.51 7.25 22.84
N GLN A 71 20.52 7.86 22.19
CA GLN A 71 20.55 8.13 20.74
C GLN A 71 20.39 9.61 20.42
N SER A 72 21.41 10.18 19.78
CA SER A 72 21.31 11.48 19.12
C SER A 72 20.67 11.28 17.75
N TYR A 73 19.40 11.66 17.60
CA TYR A 73 18.73 11.62 16.31
C TYR A 73 19.31 12.70 15.39
N SER A 74 20.20 12.29 14.48
CA SER A 74 20.83 13.19 13.51
C SER A 74 19.81 13.70 12.49
N LEU A 75 19.99 14.94 12.02
CA LEU A 75 19.20 15.52 10.94
C LEU A 75 19.25 14.66 9.66
N PHE A 76 20.37 13.97 9.42
CA PHE A 76 20.53 13.02 8.32
C PHE A 76 19.56 11.84 8.42
N ASN A 77 19.46 11.21 9.60
CA ASN A 77 18.48 10.14 9.84
C ASN A 77 17.04 10.67 9.69
N GLY A 78 16.80 11.91 10.11
CA GLY A 78 15.56 12.65 9.85
C GLY A 78 15.12 12.63 8.39
N PHE A 79 15.99 13.08 7.49
CA PHE A 79 15.71 13.09 6.05
C PHE A 79 15.69 11.69 5.44
N MET A 80 16.50 10.77 5.94
CA MET A 80 16.54 9.37 5.47
C MET A 80 15.20 8.67 5.75
N HIS A 81 14.66 8.79 6.96
CA HIS A 81 13.35 8.22 7.31
C HIS A 81 12.21 8.88 6.52
N LEU A 82 12.30 10.18 6.22
CA LEU A 82 11.33 10.86 5.36
C LEU A 82 11.37 10.32 3.93
N ALA A 83 12.56 10.19 3.34
CA ALA A 83 12.76 9.69 1.99
C ALA A 83 12.32 8.22 1.84
N CYS A 84 12.64 7.36 2.82
CA CYS A 84 12.15 5.98 2.86
C CYS A 84 10.62 5.89 2.85
N GLY A 85 9.95 6.74 3.63
CA GLY A 85 8.49 6.75 3.67
C GLY A 85 7.85 7.21 2.37
N LEU A 86 8.41 8.25 1.74
CA LEU A 86 7.94 8.77 0.46
C LEU A 86 8.16 7.80 -0.70
N SER A 87 9.32 7.15 -0.78
CA SER A 87 9.62 6.20 -1.86
C SER A 87 8.67 4.99 -1.82
N VAL A 88 8.45 4.41 -0.65
CA VAL A 88 7.54 3.25 -0.49
C VAL A 88 6.09 3.65 -0.66
N GLY A 89 5.68 4.79 -0.09
CA GLY A 89 4.31 5.27 -0.22
C GLY A 89 3.90 5.55 -1.68
N LEU A 90 4.72 6.30 -2.43
CA LEU A 90 4.41 6.66 -3.82
C LEU A 90 4.47 5.46 -4.77
N THR A 91 5.42 4.54 -4.55
CA THR A 91 5.49 3.29 -5.33
C THR A 91 4.29 2.39 -5.05
N GLY A 92 3.86 2.29 -3.80
CA GLY A 92 2.63 1.59 -3.42
C GLY A 92 1.38 2.18 -4.07
N LEU A 93 1.29 3.51 -4.16
CA LEU A 93 0.19 4.20 -4.85
C LEU A 93 0.18 3.88 -6.35
N ALA A 94 1.33 3.99 -7.01
CA ALA A 94 1.46 3.67 -8.43
C ALA A 94 1.15 2.20 -8.74
N ALA A 95 1.62 1.27 -7.90
CA ALA A 95 1.32 -0.15 -8.02
C ALA A 95 -0.18 -0.43 -7.83
N GLY A 96 -0.81 0.16 -6.81
CA GLY A 96 -2.25 0.02 -6.56
C GLY A 96 -3.11 0.55 -7.71
N TYR A 97 -2.68 1.64 -8.35
CA TYR A 97 -3.32 2.16 -9.55
C TYR A 97 -3.25 1.17 -10.73
N ALA A 98 -2.05 0.65 -11.01
CA ALA A 98 -1.85 -0.33 -12.08
C ALA A 98 -2.65 -1.62 -11.84
N ILE A 99 -2.62 -2.15 -10.60
CA ILE A 99 -3.40 -3.34 -10.23
C ILE A 99 -4.90 -3.08 -10.39
N GLY A 100 -5.40 -1.91 -10.01
CA GLY A 100 -6.81 -1.57 -10.17
C GLY A 100 -7.27 -1.57 -11.62
N VAL A 101 -6.47 -1.00 -12.54
CA VAL A 101 -6.79 -0.96 -13.97
C VAL A 101 -6.70 -2.35 -14.61
N VAL A 102 -5.65 -3.11 -14.29
CA VAL A 102 -5.47 -4.49 -14.79
C VAL A 102 -6.53 -5.42 -14.20
N GLY A 103 -6.90 -5.20 -12.94
CA GLY A 103 -7.98 -5.89 -12.24
C GLY A 103 -9.28 -5.69 -12.99
N ASP A 104 -9.74 -4.45 -13.17
CA ASP A 104 -11.01 -4.11 -13.84
C ASP A 104 -11.13 -4.67 -15.27
N MET A 105 -10.03 -4.70 -16.04
CA MET A 105 -10.02 -5.26 -17.41
C MET A 105 -9.78 -6.77 -17.48
N GLY A 106 -9.20 -7.35 -16.43
CA GLY A 106 -8.83 -8.77 -16.35
C GLY A 106 -9.93 -9.67 -15.80
N VAL A 107 -10.98 -9.07 -15.19
CA VAL A 107 -12.21 -9.76 -14.80
C VAL A 107 -13.23 -9.79 -15.93
#